data_AF-A0AB40BGG7-F1
#
_entry.id   AF-A0AB40BGG7-F1
#
_cell.length_a   1.000
_cell.length_b   1.000
_cell.length_c   1.000
_cell.angle_alpha   90.00
_cell.angle_beta   90.00
_cell.angle_gamma   90.00
#
_symmetry.space_group_name_H-M   'P 1'
#
loop_
_entity.id
_entity.type
_entity.pdbx_description
1 polymer ?
#
loop_
_entity_poly.entity_id
_entity_poly.type
_entity_poly.pdbx_seq_one_letter_code
_entity_poly.pdbx_strand_id
1 'polypeptide(L)'
;MDSQVLVALAFSMVGGLSTSIGALLVVLNPTPNLKMLGLLQGFAAGLMLSISFLDLAHNAMNSIGFLKGNLWFFAGVILFAFIVNFIPEPTLVPNADERKKQEDDDGSGKDLMKKHRRQVLFSGIITAVGISLHNFPEGMAVFLGSMKGLRVGLNLALAIALHNIPEVSPQLIWNYSY
;
A
#
# COMPACT_ATOMS: atom_id res chain seq x y z
N MET A 1 4.55 -25.33 16.29
CA MET A 1 4.95 -23.96 15.92
C MET A 1 5.25 -23.23 17.20
N ASP A 2 6.40 -22.56 17.32
CA ASP A 2 6.67 -21.73 18.49
C ASP A 2 5.57 -20.67 18.66
N SER A 3 5.12 -20.47 19.90
CA SER A 3 4.05 -19.51 20.24
C SER A 3 4.34 -18.11 19.71
N GLN A 4 5.62 -17.75 19.65
CA GLN A 4 6.09 -16.46 19.15
C GLN A 4 5.86 -16.28 17.63
N VAL A 5 6.05 -17.33 16.82
CA VAL A 5 5.81 -17.27 15.37
C VAL A 5 4.32 -17.12 15.08
N LEU A 6 3.47 -17.83 15.84
CA LEU A 6 2.02 -17.72 15.68
C LEU A 6 1.52 -16.32 16.03
N VAL A 7 2.04 -15.72 17.10
CA VAL A 7 1.72 -14.33 17.48
C VAL A 7 2.20 -13.34 16.44
N ALA A 8 3.44 -13.48 15.94
CA ALA A 8 3.99 -12.62 14.90
C ALA A 8 3.14 -12.68 13.60
N LEU A 9 2.69 -13.88 13.24
CA LEU A 9 1.81 -14.08 12.09
C LEU A 9 0.43 -13.46 12.31
N ALA A 10 -0.15 -13.62 13.51
CA ALA A 10 -1.43 -13.01 13.87
C ALA A 10 -1.36 -11.47 13.80
N PHE A 11 -0.30 -10.86 14.32
CA PHE A 11 -0.08 -9.41 14.22
C PHE A 11 0.08 -8.95 12.77
N SER A 12 0.86 -9.67 11.95
CA SER A 12 0.98 -9.37 10.52
C SER A 12 -0.36 -9.52 9.79
N MET A 13 -1.18 -10.51 10.16
CA MET A 13 -2.52 -10.68 9.59
C MET A 13 -3.47 -9.54 9.96
N VAL A 14 -3.43 -9.07 11.21
CA VAL A 14 -4.21 -7.90 11.65
C VAL A 14 -3.83 -6.67 10.83
N GLY A 15 -2.53 -6.44 10.61
CA GLY A 15 -2.04 -5.38 9.72
C GLY A 15 -2.49 -5.55 8.27
N GLY A 16 -2.54 -6.77 7.74
CA GLY A 16 -3.07 -7.00 6.39
C GLY A 16 -4.59 -6.82 6.26
N LEU A 17 -5.36 -7.20 7.29
CA LEU A 17 -6.82 -7.09 7.30
C LEU A 17 -7.31 -5.64 7.41
N SER A 18 -6.54 -4.73 8.00
CA SER A 18 -6.90 -3.31 8.07
C SER A 18 -7.02 -2.66 6.70
N THR A 19 -6.22 -3.07 5.71
CA THR A 19 -6.34 -2.64 4.31
C THR A 19 -7.71 -3.03 3.74
N SER A 20 -8.18 -4.25 4.04
CA SER A 20 -9.50 -4.71 3.60
C SER A 20 -10.63 -3.93 4.29
N ILE A 21 -10.45 -3.57 5.56
CA ILE A 21 -11.39 -2.71 6.30
C ILE A 21 -11.43 -1.31 5.68
N GLY A 22 -10.27 -0.72 5.37
CA GLY A 22 -10.16 0.56 4.67
C GLY A 22 -10.88 0.54 3.32
N ALA A 23 -10.68 -0.53 2.54
CA ALA A 23 -11.37 -0.72 1.26
C ALA A 23 -12.90 -0.77 1.43
N LEU A 24 -13.38 -1.53 2.42
CA LEU A 24 -14.80 -1.63 2.72
C LEU A 24 -15.39 -0.26 3.12
N LEU A 25 -14.68 0.52 3.92
CA LEU A 25 -15.12 1.87 4.30
C LEU A 25 -15.24 2.81 3.11
N VAL A 26 -14.34 2.71 2.14
CA VAL A 26 -14.39 3.52 0.90
C VAL A 26 -15.58 3.12 0.02
N VAL A 27 -15.91 1.82 -0.06
CA VAL A 27 -17.05 1.33 -0.84
C VAL A 27 -18.39 1.73 -0.21
N LEU A 28 -18.48 1.76 1.11
CA LEU A 28 -19.72 2.06 1.84
C LEU A 28 -19.99 3.57 2.01
N ASN A 29 -18.97 4.41 1.90
CA ASN A 29 -19.08 5.85 2.14
C ASN A 29 -18.85 6.68 0.86
N PRO A 30 -19.32 7.93 0.82
CA PRO A 30 -18.99 8.85 -0.27
C PRO A 30 -17.48 9.05 -0.41
N THR A 31 -17.02 9.17 -1.66
CA THR A 31 -15.60 9.39 -1.96
C THR A 31 -15.10 10.68 -1.27
N PRO A 32 -14.03 10.62 -0.45
CA PRO A 32 -13.43 11.80 0.15
C PRO A 32 -12.95 12.80 -0.92
N ASN A 33 -13.00 14.10 -0.60
CA ASN A 33 -12.44 15.12 -1.50
C ASN A 33 -10.90 15.07 -1.49
N LEU A 34 -10.27 15.71 -2.49
CA LEU A 34 -8.81 15.73 -2.64
C LEU A 34 -8.06 16.32 -1.42
N LYS A 35 -8.65 17.29 -0.70
CA LYS A 35 -8.04 17.88 0.51
C LYS A 35 -7.98 16.86 1.64
N MET A 36 -9.07 16.14 1.87
CA MET A 36 -9.15 15.08 2.87
C MET A 36 -8.25 13.91 2.49
N LEU A 37 -8.13 13.62 1.19
CA LEU A 37 -7.20 12.62 0.67
C LEU A 37 -5.75 12.95 0.99
N GLY A 38 -5.33 14.19 0.71
CA GLY A 38 -3.99 14.67 1.05
C GLY A 38 -3.72 14.67 2.56
N LEU A 39 -4.74 15.01 3.37
CA LEU A 39 -4.64 14.96 4.83
C LEU A 39 -4.44 13.51 5.34
N LEU A 40 -5.24 12.57 4.85
CA LEU A 40 -5.14 11.15 5.18
C LEU A 40 -3.78 10.58 4.77
N GLN A 41 -3.30 10.91 3.57
CA GLN A 41 -2.00 10.45 3.08
C GLN A 41 -0.83 11.08 3.83
N GLY A 42 -0.93 12.34 4.24
CA GLY A 42 0.05 13.00 5.10
C GLY A 42 0.11 12.37 6.50
N PHE A 43 -1.06 12.05 7.08
CA PHE A 43 -1.15 11.30 8.35
C PHE A 43 -0.52 9.91 8.23
N ALA A 44 -0.84 9.19 7.17
CA ALA A 44 -0.30 7.87 6.87
C ALA A 44 1.23 7.91 6.74
N ALA A 45 1.77 8.84 5.94
CA ALA A 45 3.21 9.04 5.79
C ALA A 45 3.90 9.43 7.11
N GLY A 46 3.26 10.28 7.91
CA GLY A 46 3.77 10.66 9.24
C GLY A 46 3.85 9.49 10.21
N LEU A 47 2.84 8.61 10.24
CA LEU A 47 2.87 7.36 11.01
C LEU A 47 4.04 6.46 10.58
N MET A 48 4.24 6.29 9.27
CA MET A 48 5.32 5.44 8.75
C MET A 48 6.71 5.99 9.05
N LEU A 49 6.91 7.32 8.96
CA LEU A 49 8.15 7.95 9.38
C LEU A 49 8.39 7.77 10.89
N SER A 50 7.37 8.00 11.71
CA SER A 50 7.46 7.84 13.16
C SER A 50 7.91 6.43 13.55
N ILE A 51 7.24 5.39 13.04
CA ILE A 51 7.57 4.00 13.40
C ILE A 51 8.95 3.58 12.85
N SER A 52 9.32 4.09 11.67
CA SER A 52 10.59 3.76 11.04
C SER A 52 11.78 4.31 11.84
N PHE A 53 11.69 5.56 12.29
CA PHE A 53 12.79 6.21 13.01
C PHE A 53 12.77 5.93 14.52
N LEU A 54 11.60 6.01 15.16
CA LEU A 54 11.49 5.92 16.62
C LEU A 54 11.46 4.48 17.13
N ASP A 55 11.00 3.52 16.31
CA ASP A 55 10.92 2.11 16.71
C ASP A 55 11.96 1.27 15.96
N LEU A 56 11.82 1.12 14.63
CA LEU A 56 12.64 0.20 13.85
C LEU A 56 14.13 0.57 13.81
N ALA A 57 14.46 1.80 13.41
CA ALA A 57 15.84 2.26 13.33
C ALA A 57 16.49 2.33 14.72
N HIS A 58 15.77 2.82 15.73
CA HIS A 58 16.25 2.86 17.10
C HIS A 58 16.58 1.46 17.63
N ASN A 59 15.65 0.50 17.50
CA ASN A 59 15.87 -0.88 17.92
C ASN A 59 16.98 -1.58 17.12
N ALA A 60 17.10 -1.30 15.83
CA ALA A 60 18.19 -1.83 15.01
C ALA A 60 19.55 -1.32 15.51
N MET A 61 19.70 -0.01 15.74
CA MET A 61 20.94 0.56 16.27
C MET A 61 21.30 0.00 17.65
N ASN A 62 20.32 -0.21 18.53
CA ASN A 62 20.54 -0.83 19.84
C ASN A 62 20.94 -2.32 19.73
N SER A 63 20.42 -3.05 18.73
CA SER A 63 20.67 -4.49 18.58
C SER A 63 21.98 -4.82 17.88
N ILE A 64 22.40 -4.03 16.88
CA ILE A 64 23.57 -4.34 16.04
C ILE A 64 24.65 -3.26 16.05
N GLY A 65 24.42 -2.16 16.79
CA GLY A 65 25.33 -1.02 16.90
C GLY A 65 25.07 0.06 15.86
N PHE A 66 25.43 1.30 16.21
CA PHE A 66 25.17 2.50 15.40
C PHE A 66 25.71 2.38 13.96
N LEU A 67 26.97 1.97 13.80
CA LEU A 67 27.61 1.89 12.47
C LEU A 67 26.93 0.86 11.56
N LYS A 68 26.71 -0.37 12.05
CA LYS A 68 26.08 -1.43 11.28
C LYS A 68 24.60 -1.12 10.99
N GLY A 69 23.89 -0.54 11.96
CA GLY A 69 22.50 -0.11 11.78
C GLY A 69 22.35 0.90 10.65
N ASN A 70 23.18 1.95 10.64
CA ASN A 70 23.16 2.94 9.56
C ASN A 70 23.54 2.33 8.20
N LEU A 71 24.54 1.43 8.16
CA LEU A 71 24.93 0.75 6.93
C LEU A 71 23.76 -0.02 6.30
N TRP A 72 23.01 -0.78 7.10
CA TRP A 72 21.83 -1.51 6.64
C TRP A 72 20.66 -0.59 6.28
N PHE A 73 20.48 0.52 6.99
CA PHE A 73 19.47 1.53 6.65
C PHE A 73 19.72 2.12 5.26
N PHE A 74 20.94 2.62 4.99
CA PHE A 74 21.28 3.19 3.69
C PHE A 74 21.31 2.13 2.57
N ALA A 75 21.74 0.90 2.86
CA ALA A 75 21.63 -0.21 1.92
C ALA A 75 20.16 -0.47 1.53
N GLY A 76 19.25 -0.42 2.50
CA GLY A 76 17.81 -0.52 2.27
C GLY A 76 17.26 0.62 1.40
N VAL A 77 17.68 1.86 1.65
CA VAL A 77 17.30 3.03 0.83
C VAL A 77 17.76 2.86 -0.62
N ILE A 78 19.01 2.44 -0.84
CA ILE A 78 19.55 2.20 -2.19
C ILE A 78 18.81 1.05 -2.88
N LEU A 79 18.55 -0.05 -2.15
CA LEU A 79 17.79 -1.19 -2.68
C LEU A 79 16.38 -0.76 -3.08
N PHE A 80 15.70 0.02 -2.25
CA PHE A 80 14.36 0.51 -2.55
C PHE A 80 14.37 1.45 -3.77
N ALA A 81 15.32 2.39 -3.85
CA ALA A 81 15.49 3.26 -5.01
C ALA A 81 15.75 2.44 -6.30
N PHE A 82 16.54 1.37 -6.22
CA PHE A 82 16.76 0.46 -7.33
C PHE A 82 15.47 -0.24 -7.76
N ILE A 83 14.69 -0.77 -6.82
CA ILE A 83 13.40 -1.45 -7.10
C ILE A 83 12.42 -0.49 -7.77
N VAL A 84 12.32 0.76 -7.30
CA VAL A 84 11.39 1.76 -7.87
C VAL A 84 11.70 2.05 -9.34
N ASN A 85 12.96 2.01 -9.77
CA ASN A 85 13.30 2.16 -11.19
C ASN A 85 12.72 1.07 -12.10
N PHE A 86 12.33 -0.09 -11.56
CA PHE A 86 11.66 -1.16 -12.32
C PHE A 86 10.15 -1.05 -12.32
N ILE A 87 9.57 -0.15 -11.53
CA ILE A 87 8.12 0.07 -11.49
C ILE A 87 7.82 1.18 -12.49
N PRO A 88 7.31 0.85 -13.69
CA PRO A 88 6.96 1.88 -14.67
C PRO A 88 5.89 2.79 -14.06
N GLU A 89 6.13 4.11 -14.13
CA GLU A 89 5.08 5.07 -13.81
C GLU A 89 3.93 4.85 -14.79
N PRO A 90 2.68 4.70 -14.30
CA PRO A 90 1.53 4.71 -15.20
C PRO A 90 1.54 6.07 -15.90
N THR A 91 1.82 6.08 -17.21
CA THR A 91 1.77 7.29 -18.02
C THR A 91 0.34 7.82 -17.99
N LEU A 92 0.09 8.79 -17.12
CA LEU A 92 -1.19 9.49 -16.95
C LEU A 92 -1.41 10.48 -18.11
N VAL A 93 -1.47 9.96 -19.34
CA VAL A 93 -2.10 10.70 -20.43
C VAL A 93 -2.74 9.66 -21.33
N PRO A 94 -4.07 9.52 -21.33
CA PRO A 94 -4.73 9.04 -22.53
C PRO A 94 -4.29 10.00 -23.62
N ASN A 95 -3.50 9.53 -24.59
CA ASN A 95 -3.24 10.31 -25.79
C ASN A 95 -4.61 10.82 -26.28
N ALA A 96 -4.75 12.14 -26.33
CA ALA A 96 -5.98 12.78 -26.80
C ALA A 96 -6.36 12.32 -28.22
N ASP A 97 -5.43 11.67 -28.92
CA ASP A 97 -5.60 11.06 -30.23
C ASP A 97 -6.48 9.79 -30.24
N GLU A 98 -6.68 9.08 -29.12
CA GLU A 98 -7.61 7.93 -29.11
C GLU A 98 -9.09 8.35 -29.03
N ARG A 99 -9.39 9.61 -28.67
CA ARG A 99 -10.77 10.11 -28.62
C ARG A 99 -11.36 10.41 -30.00
N LYS A 100 -10.58 10.33 -31.08
CA LYS A 100 -11.03 10.70 -32.44
C LYS A 100 -11.34 9.52 -33.37
N LYS A 101 -11.41 8.28 -32.88
CA LYS A 101 -11.82 7.10 -33.67
C LYS A 101 -12.98 6.36 -33.01
N GLN A 102 -14.09 7.06 -32.77
CA GLN A 102 -15.40 6.42 -32.66
C GLN A 102 -16.36 7.25 -33.51
N GLU A 103 -16.32 7.00 -34.81
CA GLU A 103 -17.50 7.16 -35.64
C GLU A 103 -18.53 6.09 -35.22
N ASP A 104 -19.80 6.43 -35.37
CA ASP A 104 -20.98 5.71 -34.93
C ASP A 104 -21.22 4.44 -35.77
N ASP A 105 -20.68 3.31 -35.30
CA ASP A 105 -21.10 1.98 -35.78
C ASP A 105 -22.25 1.47 -34.92
N ASP A 106 -23.44 1.38 -35.55
CA ASP A 106 -24.77 0.93 -35.08
C ASP A 106 -24.80 -0.58 -34.71
N GLY A 107 -23.66 -1.16 -34.34
CA GLY A 107 -23.52 -2.57 -34.05
C GLY A 107 -22.83 -2.80 -32.72
N SER A 108 -23.52 -3.41 -31.76
CA SER A 108 -22.92 -4.09 -30.60
C SER A 108 -22.66 -3.28 -29.32
N GLY A 109 -23.74 -2.78 -28.69
CA GLY A 109 -23.71 -2.39 -27.27
C GLY A 109 -23.22 -3.51 -26.32
N LYS A 110 -23.27 -4.78 -26.77
CA LYS A 110 -22.73 -5.95 -26.04
C LYS A 110 -21.20 -6.01 -26.06
N ASP A 111 -20.55 -5.63 -27.15
CA ASP A 111 -19.07 -5.64 -27.24
C ASP A 111 -18.44 -4.45 -26.52
N LEU A 112 -19.09 -3.28 -26.54
CA LEU A 112 -18.68 -2.13 -25.73
C LEU A 112 -18.75 -2.43 -24.23
N MET A 113 -19.84 -3.04 -23.74
CA MET A 113 -19.96 -3.47 -22.34
C MET A 113 -18.89 -4.52 -21.95
N LYS A 114 -18.59 -5.48 -22.83
CA LYS A 114 -17.53 -6.48 -22.57
C LYS A 114 -16.15 -5.84 -22.50
N LYS A 115 -15.85 -4.88 -23.38
CA LYS A 115 -14.56 -4.16 -23.40
C LYS A 115 -14.38 -3.32 -22.14
N HIS A 116 -15.42 -2.58 -21.73
CA HIS A 116 -15.40 -1.80 -20.50
C HIS A 116 -15.24 -2.68 -19.25
N ARG A 117 -16.00 -3.79 -19.16
CA ARG A 117 -15.86 -4.76 -18.04
C ARG A 117 -14.44 -5.33 -17.95
N ARG A 118 -13.82 -5.66 -19.09
CA ARG A 118 -12.44 -6.16 -19.13
C ARG A 118 -11.43 -5.12 -18.65
N GLN A 119 -11.64 -3.85 -18.99
CA GLN A 119 -10.78 -2.74 -18.56
C GLN A 119 -10.87 -2.50 -17.04
N VAL A 120 -12.09 -2.51 -16.48
CA VAL A 120 -12.30 -2.38 -15.02
C VAL A 120 -11.67 -3.55 -14.26
N LEU A 121 -11.85 -4.78 -14.74
CA LEU A 121 -11.20 -5.97 -14.16
C LEU A 121 -9.67 -5.87 -14.20
N PHE A 122 -9.11 -5.43 -15.33
CA PHE A 122 -7.66 -5.27 -15.46
C PHE A 122 -7.12 -4.20 -14.51
N SER A 123 -7.79 -3.05 -14.43
CA SER A 123 -7.45 -1.98 -13.47
C SER A 123 -7.51 -2.46 -12.03
N GLY A 124 -8.55 -3.22 -11.66
CA GLY A 124 -8.67 -3.83 -10.34
C GLY A 124 -7.54 -4.81 -10.01
N ILE A 125 -7.11 -5.64 -10.97
CA ILE A 125 -5.98 -6.57 -10.78
C ILE A 125 -4.66 -5.81 -10.57
N ILE A 126 -4.39 -4.79 -11.40
CA ILE A 126 -3.17 -3.99 -11.28
C ILE A 126 -3.11 -3.29 -9.91
N THR A 127 -4.22 -2.71 -9.46
CA THR A 127 -4.29 -2.08 -8.15
C THR A 127 -4.15 -3.08 -7.00
N ALA A 128 -4.78 -4.25 -7.09
CA ALA A 128 -4.60 -5.30 -6.10
C ALA A 128 -3.13 -5.76 -5.98
N VAL A 129 -2.42 -5.87 -7.11
CA VAL A 129 -0.98 -6.18 -7.15
C VAL A 129 -0.17 -5.05 -6.52
N GLY A 130 -0.46 -3.79 -6.86
CA GLY A 130 0.22 -2.63 -6.29
C GLY A 130 0.08 -2.54 -4.77
N ILE A 131 -1.16 -2.70 -4.26
CA ILE A 131 -1.45 -2.72 -2.82
C ILE A 131 -0.73 -3.89 -2.15
N SER A 132 -0.73 -5.07 -2.76
CA SER A 132 -0.04 -6.26 -2.21
C SER A 132 1.47 -6.04 -2.09
N LEU A 133 2.09 -5.41 -3.09
CA LEU A 133 3.51 -5.09 -3.07
C LEU A 133 3.88 -4.05 -2.02
N HIS A 134 2.96 -3.14 -1.66
CA HIS A 134 3.16 -2.18 -0.58
C HIS A 134 3.00 -2.82 0.81
N ASN A 135 1.93 -3.59 0.99
CA ASN A 135 1.62 -4.26 2.25
C ASN A 135 2.63 -5.36 2.62
N PHE A 136 3.34 -5.92 1.63
CA PHE A 136 4.28 -7.01 1.86
C PHE A 136 5.48 -6.58 2.75
N PRO A 137 6.23 -5.50 2.43
CA PRO A 137 7.23 -4.92 3.32
C PRO A 137 6.70 -4.57 4.71
N GLU A 138 5.49 -4.03 4.82
CA GLU A 138 4.88 -3.68 6.11
C GLU A 138 4.59 -4.91 6.97
N GLY A 139 3.97 -5.93 6.38
CA GLY A 139 3.72 -7.21 7.04
C GLY A 139 5.03 -7.88 7.50
N MET A 140 6.06 -7.83 6.67
CA MET A 140 7.41 -8.29 7.05
C MET A 140 7.97 -7.51 8.24
N ALA A 141 7.80 -6.19 8.29
CA ALA A 141 8.25 -5.37 9.40
C ALA A 141 7.53 -5.74 10.71
N VAL A 142 6.21 -5.91 10.68
CA VAL A 142 5.40 -6.35 11.83
C VAL A 142 5.85 -7.74 12.30
N PHE A 143 6.04 -8.68 11.37
CA PHE A 143 6.47 -10.04 11.69
C PHE A 143 7.86 -10.05 12.35
N LEU A 144 8.86 -9.43 11.71
CA LEU A 144 10.23 -9.38 12.22
C LEU A 144 10.33 -8.58 13.53
N GLY A 145 9.55 -7.50 13.67
CA GLY A 145 9.45 -6.73 14.91
C GLY A 145 8.86 -7.55 16.05
N SER A 146 7.83 -8.36 15.77
CA SER A 146 7.23 -9.29 16.73
C SER A 146 8.21 -10.38 17.18
N MET A 147 9.09 -10.82 16.28
CA MET A 147 10.18 -11.74 16.61
C MET A 147 11.24 -11.12 17.52
N LYS A 148 11.34 -9.78 17.59
CA LYS A 148 12.21 -9.07 18.55
C LYS A 148 11.56 -8.87 19.91
N GLY A 149 10.23 -8.87 19.98
CA GLY A 149 9.50 -8.84 21.24
C GLY A 149 8.03 -8.46 21.08
N LEU A 150 7.19 -8.89 22.02
CA LEU A 150 5.74 -8.67 21.99
C LEU A 150 5.37 -7.19 21.94
N ARG A 151 6.05 -6.34 22.70
CA ARG A 151 5.79 -4.88 22.73
C ARG A 151 6.08 -4.22 21.38
N VAL A 152 7.20 -4.56 20.75
CA VAL A 152 7.58 -4.04 19.43
C VAL A 152 6.57 -4.51 18.38
N GLY A 153 6.25 -5.81 18.39
CA GLY A 153 5.23 -6.38 17.50
C GLY A 153 3.87 -5.73 17.60
N LEU A 154 3.37 -5.52 18.83
CA LEU A 154 2.06 -4.90 19.07
C LEU A 154 2.04 -3.43 18.61
N ASN A 155 3.08 -2.66 18.92
CA ASN A 155 3.19 -1.27 18.49
C ASN A 155 3.19 -1.16 16.96
N LEU A 156 3.97 -1.99 16.29
CA LEU A 156 4.01 -2.03 14.82
C LEU A 156 2.67 -2.45 14.23
N ALA A 157 2.05 -3.51 14.75
CA ALA A 157 0.77 -4.00 14.24
C ALA A 157 -0.33 -2.93 14.31
N LEU A 158 -0.41 -2.19 15.42
CA LEU A 158 -1.36 -1.10 15.59
C LEU A 158 -1.04 0.08 14.67
N ALA A 159 0.23 0.45 14.55
CA ALA A 159 0.63 1.57 13.69
C ALA A 159 0.35 1.29 12.21
N ILE A 160 0.69 0.09 11.73
CA ILE A 160 0.35 -0.36 10.37
C ILE A 160 -1.16 -0.44 10.19
N ALA A 161 -1.90 -0.98 11.16
CA ALA A 161 -3.36 -1.00 11.08
C ALA A 161 -3.97 0.41 10.93
N LEU A 162 -3.42 1.40 11.63
CA LEU A 162 -3.83 2.80 11.53
C LEU A 162 -3.36 3.50 10.26
N HIS A 163 -2.28 3.04 9.62
CA HIS A 163 -1.79 3.53 8.34
C HIS A 163 -2.69 3.08 7.18
N ASN A 164 -3.00 1.79 7.16
CA ASN A 164 -3.62 1.12 6.00
C ASN A 164 -5.05 1.59 5.71
N ILE A 165 -5.78 2.07 6.72
CA ILE A 165 -7.14 2.60 6.52
C ILE A 165 -7.10 3.92 5.71
N PRO A 166 -6.36 4.97 6.13
CA PRO A 166 -6.08 6.15 5.33
C PRO A 166 -5.50 5.89 3.94
N GLU A 167 -4.59 4.92 3.82
CA GLU A 167 -3.79 4.66 2.63
C GLU A 167 -4.60 4.10 1.44
N VAL A 168 -5.59 3.25 1.73
CA VAL A 168 -6.42 2.59 0.71
C VAL A 168 -7.40 3.55 0.02
N SER A 169 -7.76 4.64 0.70
CA SER A 169 -8.74 5.61 0.18
C SER A 169 -8.30 6.25 -1.14
N PRO A 170 -7.08 6.82 -1.26
CA PRO A 170 -6.55 7.29 -2.54
C PRO A 170 -6.48 6.19 -3.60
N GLN A 171 -5.95 5.03 -3.24
CA GLN A 171 -5.62 3.95 -4.18
C GLN A 171 -6.86 3.40 -4.91
N LEU A 172 -8.01 3.37 -4.22
CA LEU A 172 -9.27 2.95 -4.83
C LEU A 172 -9.94 4.05 -5.65
N ILE A 173 -9.91 5.31 -5.19
CA ILE A 173 -10.61 6.42 -5.86
C ILE A 173 -9.99 6.75 -7.23
N TRP A 174 -8.66 6.64 -7.35
CA TRP A 174 -7.97 6.81 -8.62
C TRP A 174 -8.41 5.81 -9.70
N ASN A 175 -8.87 4.62 -9.31
CA ASN A 175 -9.44 3.63 -10.23
C ASN A 175 -10.90 3.89 -10.63
N TYR A 176 -11.67 4.61 -9.80
CA TYR A 176 -13.08 4.92 -10.06
C TYR A 176 -13.29 6.25 -10.82
N SER A 177 -12.24 7.04 -10.98
CA SER A 177 -12.33 8.37 -11.61
C SER A 177 -12.10 8.36 -13.13
N TYR A 178 -11.94 7.17 -13.74
CA TYR A 178 -11.72 6.96 -15.18
C TYR A 178 -12.61 5.85 -15.74
#